data_AF-A0A8J8E420-F1
#
_entry.id   AF-A0A8J8E420-F1
#
_cell.length_a   1.000
_cell.length_b   1.000
_cell.length_c   1.000
_cell.angle_alpha   90.00
_cell.angle_beta   90.00
_cell.angle_gamma   90.00
#
_symmetry.space_group_name_H-M   'P 1'
#
loop_
_entity.id
_entity.type
_entity.pdbx_description
1 polymer ?
#
loop_
_entity_poly.entity_id
_entity_poly.type
_entity_poly.pdbx_seq_one_letter_code
_entity_poly.pdbx_strand_id
1 'polypeptide(L)'
;MDAREIVKILDEKGEVSLDTWKVVSVRKNEDGTADVLYKNRHVGSEENPVFLWIYANIVEDDWDVRVLERITFQKEDLLWLLKFVFPKVKVYKGLAK
;
A
#
# COMPACT_ATOMS: atom_id res chain seq x y z
N MET A 1 19.70 1.28 0.61
CA MET A 1 18.76 2.04 -0.29
C MET A 1 17.89 3.01 0.47
N ASP A 2 17.41 4.11 -0.14
CA ASP A 2 16.44 5.06 0.44
C ASP A 2 14.96 4.69 0.12
N ALA A 3 14.00 5.42 0.71
CA ALA A 3 12.57 5.15 0.50
C ALA A 3 12.06 5.51 -0.92
N ARG A 4 12.67 6.51 -1.57
CA ARG A 4 12.30 6.94 -2.92
C ARG A 4 12.79 5.94 -3.97
N GLU A 5 13.98 5.39 -3.76
CA GLU A 5 14.59 4.36 -4.58
C GLU A 5 13.76 3.08 -4.55
N ILE A 6 13.32 2.64 -3.37
CA ILE A 6 12.46 1.46 -3.23
C ILE A 6 11.19 1.61 -4.07
N VAL A 7 10.49 2.74 -3.93
CA VAL A 7 9.27 3.04 -4.70
C VAL A 7 9.55 3.08 -6.20
N LYS A 8 10.65 3.74 -6.60
CA LYS A 8 11.03 3.88 -8.00
C LYS A 8 11.30 2.52 -8.64
N ILE A 9 12.03 1.63 -7.96
CA ILE A 9 12.33 0.28 -8.47
C ILE A 9 11.04 -0.53 -8.61
N LEU A 10 10.12 -0.43 -7.65
CA LEU A 10 8.83 -1.11 -7.75
C LEU A 10 8.00 -0.62 -8.95
N ASP A 11 8.04 0.69 -9.25
CA ASP A 11 7.37 1.27 -10.42
C ASP A 11 8.03 0.85 -11.74
N GLU A 12 9.36 0.92 -11.82
CA GLU A 12 10.14 0.53 -13.01
C GLU A 12 9.99 -0.96 -13.34
N LYS A 13 9.83 -1.82 -12.32
CA LYS A 13 9.58 -3.25 -12.50
C LYS A 13 8.12 -3.57 -12.85
N GLY A 14 7.23 -2.56 -12.86
CA GLY A 14 5.79 -2.75 -13.09
C GLY A 14 5.07 -3.42 -11.94
N GLU A 15 5.68 -3.50 -10.76
CA GLU A 15 5.11 -4.14 -9.58
C GLU A 15 3.98 -3.29 -8.96
N VAL A 16 4.02 -1.99 -9.23
CA VAL A 16 3.01 -0.96 -8.96
C VAL A 16 3.12 0.10 -10.07
N SER A 17 2.07 0.89 -10.31
CA SER A 17 2.13 2.05 -11.21
C SER A 17 1.83 3.33 -10.45
N LEU A 18 2.76 4.29 -10.46
CA LEU A 18 2.61 5.58 -9.78
C LEU A 18 1.59 6.54 -10.42
N ASP A 19 1.14 6.24 -11.64
CA ASP A 19 0.03 6.91 -12.30
C ASP A 19 -1.32 6.53 -11.66
N THR A 20 -1.44 5.26 -11.24
CA THR A 20 -2.64 4.72 -10.58
C THR A 20 -2.58 4.86 -9.07
N TRP A 21 -1.39 4.71 -8.48
CA TRP A 21 -1.19 4.60 -7.05
C TRP A 21 -0.36 5.77 -6.51
N LYS A 22 -0.74 6.29 -5.35
CA LYS A 22 -0.01 7.32 -4.63
C LYS A 22 0.60 6.71 -3.38
N VAL A 23 1.92 6.82 -3.22
CA VAL A 23 2.61 6.42 -1.98
C VAL A 23 2.08 7.23 -0.80
N VAL A 24 1.74 6.53 0.28
CA VAL A 24 1.30 7.10 1.56
C VAL A 24 2.36 6.93 2.63
N SER A 25 2.99 5.75 2.67
CA SER A 25 4.00 5.42 3.67
C SER A 25 5.01 4.43 3.11
N VAL A 26 6.26 4.59 3.52
CA VAL A 26 7.34 3.62 3.32
C VAL A 26 7.99 3.41 4.68
N ARG A 27 7.94 2.19 5.19
CA ARG A 27 8.59 1.79 6.43
C ARG A 27 9.60 0.71 6.11
N LYS A 28 10.86 0.93 6.48
CA LYS A 28 11.88 -0.11 6.42
C LYS A 28 11.90 -0.86 7.74
N ASN A 29 12.12 -2.16 7.64
CA ASN A 29 12.23 -3.06 8.78
C ASN A 29 13.70 -3.41 9.03
N GLU A 30 13.98 -3.95 10.22
CA GLU A 30 15.35 -4.30 10.64
C GLU A 30 15.87 -5.58 9.95
N ASP A 31 14.98 -6.35 9.32
CA ASP A 31 15.27 -7.63 8.67
C ASP A 31 15.62 -7.50 7.18
N GLY A 32 15.83 -6.28 6.70
CA GLY A 32 16.13 -6.02 5.29
C GLY A 32 14.89 -5.93 4.39
N THR A 33 13.69 -5.86 4.96
CA THR A 33 12.45 -5.67 4.20
C THR A 33 11.88 -4.25 4.30
N ALA A 34 10.88 -3.95 3.48
CA ALA A 34 10.11 -2.73 3.57
C ALA A 34 8.61 -2.97 3.33
N ASP A 35 7.82 -2.27 4.14
CA ASP A 35 6.39 -2.08 3.98
C ASP A 35 6.12 -0.80 3.17
N VAL A 36 5.41 -0.93 2.06
CA VAL A 36 5.02 0.21 1.24
C VAL A 36 3.51 0.28 1.12
N LEU A 37 2.93 1.36 1.61
CA LEU A 37 1.49 1.60 1.54
C LEU A 37 1.19 2.63 0.45
N TYR A 38 0.29 2.26 -0.45
CA TYR A 38 -0.21 3.08 -1.53
C TYR A 38 -1.72 3.31 -1.36
N LYS A 39 -2.17 4.50 -1.75
CA LYS A 39 -3.59 4.85 -1.91
C LYS A 39 -3.90 4.97 -3.39
N ASN A 40 -5.00 4.38 -3.83
CA ASN A 40 -5.45 4.52 -5.20
C ASN A 40 -5.74 6.00 -5.52
N ARG A 41 -5.30 6.49 -6.68
CA ARG A 41 -5.56 7.87 -7.13
C ARG A 41 -6.96 8.02 -7.73
N HIS A 42 -7.53 6.93 -8.23
CA HIS A 42 -8.82 6.89 -8.91
C HIS A 42 -9.95 6.37 -8.02
N VAL A 43 -9.85 6.56 -6.69
CA VAL A 43 -10.87 6.10 -5.72
C VAL A 43 -12.26 6.60 -6.16
N GLY A 44 -13.20 5.68 -6.44
CA GLY A 44 -14.50 6.09 -6.94
C GLY A 44 -15.52 5.01 -7.31
N SER A 45 -15.14 3.72 -7.41
CA SER A 45 -16.09 2.62 -7.61
C SER A 45 -15.89 1.53 -6.56
N GLU A 46 -16.97 0.82 -6.21
CA GLU A 46 -16.93 -0.36 -5.31
C GLU A 46 -16.00 -1.47 -5.82
N GLU A 47 -15.67 -1.45 -7.12
CA GLU A 47 -14.82 -2.46 -7.76
C GLU A 47 -13.32 -2.19 -7.58
N ASN A 48 -12.93 -0.96 -7.21
CA ASN A 48 -11.52 -0.55 -7.16
C ASN A 48 -10.97 -0.52 -5.73
N PRO A 49 -9.83 -1.19 -5.46
CA PRO A 49 -9.21 -1.18 -4.15
C PRO A 49 -8.78 0.24 -3.75
N VAL A 50 -8.98 0.57 -2.48
CA VAL A 50 -8.68 1.88 -1.89
C VAL A 50 -7.20 1.98 -1.52
N PHE A 51 -6.65 0.91 -0.95
CA PHE A 51 -5.23 0.81 -0.59
C PHE A 51 -4.60 -0.45 -1.17
N LEU A 52 -3.30 -0.34 -1.44
CA LEU A 52 -2.42 -1.44 -1.78
C LEU A 52 -1.24 -1.38 -0.81
N TRP A 53 -1.00 -2.46 -0.10
CA TRP A 53 0.19 -2.67 0.70
C TRP A 53 1.09 -3.69 0.02
N ILE A 54 2.37 -3.36 -0.09
CA ILE A 54 3.42 -4.21 -0.64
C ILE A 54 4.43 -4.47 0.47
N TYR A 55 4.70 -5.74 0.74
CA TYR A 55 5.85 -6.18 1.53
C TYR A 55 6.95 -6.59 0.56
N ALA A 56 8.13 -5.99 0.67
CA ALA A 56 9.22 -6.22 -0.26
C ALA A 56 10.55 -6.46 0.45
N ASN A 57 11.35 -7.37 -0.10
CA ASN A 57 12.73 -7.58 0.30
C ASN A 57 13.66 -6.59 -0.40
N ILE A 58 14.58 -5.98 0.36
CA ILE A 58 15.62 -5.10 -0.17
C ILE A 58 16.89 -5.93 -0.33
N VAL A 59 17.35 -6.09 -1.57
CA VAL A 59 18.60 -6.80 -1.88
C VAL A 59 19.67 -5.75 -2.14
N GLU A 60 20.43 -5.38 -1.10
CA GLU A 60 21.40 -4.28 -1.19
C GLU A 60 22.56 -4.60 -2.14
N ASP A 61 23.01 -5.85 -2.22
CA ASP A 61 24.13 -6.29 -3.07
C ASP A 61 23.81 -6.14 -4.58
N ASP A 62 22.58 -6.45 -4.97
CA ASP A 62 22.11 -6.40 -6.37
C ASP A 62 21.43 -5.05 -6.71
N TRP A 63 21.34 -4.15 -5.74
CA TRP A 63 20.55 -2.93 -5.82
C TRP A 63 19.12 -3.18 -6.33
N ASP A 64 18.45 -4.19 -5.77
CA ASP A 64 17.14 -4.67 -6.22
C ASP A 64 16.09 -4.67 -5.08
N VAL A 65 14.82 -4.62 -5.47
CA VAL A 65 13.67 -4.75 -4.56
C VAL A 65 12.74 -5.83 -5.09
N ARG A 66 12.45 -6.84 -4.26
CA ARG A 66 11.63 -8.01 -4.65
C ARG A 66 10.35 -8.03 -3.84
N VAL A 67 9.20 -8.04 -4.51
CA VAL A 67 7.91 -8.16 -3.83
C VAL A 67 7.78 -9.55 -3.22
N LEU A 68 7.54 -9.60 -1.93
CA LEU A 68 7.23 -10.81 -1.19
C LEU A 68 5.72 -11.03 -1.08
N GLU A 69 4.96 -9.95 -0.82
CA GLU A 69 3.52 -10.02 -0.64
C GLU A 69 2.81 -8.75 -1.14
N ARG A 70 1.55 -8.93 -1.54
CA ARG A 70 0.63 -7.86 -1.90
C ARG A 70 -0.71 -8.06 -1.21
N ILE A 71 -1.22 -7.01 -0.59
CA ILE A 71 -2.56 -6.98 -0.02
C ILE A 71 -3.27 -5.71 -0.51
N THR A 72 -4.46 -5.89 -1.09
CA THR A 72 -5.35 -4.78 -1.44
C THR A 72 -6.48 -4.69 -0.44
N PHE A 73 -6.89 -3.46 -0.11
CA PHE A 73 -8.04 -3.20 0.76
C PHE A 73 -9.14 -2.53 -0.03
N GLN A 74 -10.29 -3.18 -0.12
CA GLN A 74 -11.52 -2.60 -0.64
C GLN A 74 -12.16 -1.70 0.42
N LYS A 75 -13.18 -0.93 0.01
CA LYS A 75 -13.91 -0.05 0.91
C LYS A 75 -14.61 -0.84 2.03
N GLU A 76 -15.14 -2.01 1.69
CA GLU A 76 -15.85 -2.91 2.59
C GLU A 76 -14.91 -3.48 3.66
N ASP A 77 -13.67 -3.82 3.29
CA ASP A 77 -12.64 -4.28 4.24
C ASP A 77 -12.36 -3.21 5.29
N LEU A 78 -12.22 -1.95 4.85
CA LEU A 78 -12.00 -0.82 5.75
C LEU A 78 -13.20 -0.58 6.66
N LEU A 79 -14.43 -0.64 6.12
CA LEU A 79 -15.65 -0.51 6.91
C LEU A 79 -15.78 -1.63 7.95
N TRP A 80 -15.43 -2.86 7.58
CA TRP A 80 -15.42 -4.01 8.48
C TRP A 80 -14.40 -3.82 9.61
N LEU A 81 -13.17 -3.43 9.28
CA LEU A 81 -12.12 -3.15 10.27
C LEU A 81 -12.55 -2.05 11.26
N LEU A 82 -13.10 -0.95 10.75
CA LEU A 82 -13.57 0.16 11.58
C LEU A 82 -14.75 -0.24 12.47
N LYS A 83 -15.65 -1.09 11.98
CA LYS A 83 -16.84 -1.52 12.73
C LYS A 83 -16.52 -2.55 13.81
N PHE A 84 -15.63 -3.49 13.53
CA PHE A 84 -15.45 -4.69 14.37
C PHE A 84 -14.09 -4.76 15.07
N VAL A 85 -13.02 -4.26 14.45
CA VAL A 85 -11.66 -4.32 15.03
C VAL A 85 -11.33 -3.03 15.78
N PHE A 86 -11.72 -1.88 15.23
CA PHE A 86 -11.46 -0.56 15.80
C PHE A 86 -12.75 0.24 16.04
N PRO A 87 -13.73 -0.28 16.81
CA PRO A 87 -15.07 0.30 16.94
C PRO A 87 -15.10 1.73 17.52
N LYS A 88 -13.98 2.20 18.10
CA LYS A 88 -13.85 3.55 18.67
C LYS A 88 -13.48 4.62 17.62
N VAL A 89 -13.10 4.23 16.40
CA VAL A 89 -12.75 5.18 15.33
C VAL A 89 -14.04 5.69 14.66
N LYS A 90 -14.29 7.01 14.73
CA LYS A 90 -15.46 7.63 14.09
C LYS A 90 -15.32 7.63 12.56
N VAL A 91 -16.23 6.95 11.86
CA VAL A 91 -16.35 7.02 10.40
C VAL A 91 -17.14 8.26 10.02
N TYR A 92 -16.51 9.21 9.31
CA TYR A 92 -17.22 10.36 8.74
C TYR A 92 -17.90 9.95 7.42
N LYS A 93 -19.04 10.57 7.10
CA LYS A 93 -20.03 10.20 6.06
C LYS A 93 -19.51 9.95 4.62
N GLY A 94 -18.23 10.12 4.32
CA GLY A 94 -17.64 9.90 2.98
C GLY A 94 -17.30 8.44 2.64
N LEU A 95 -17.28 7.53 3.62
CA LEU A 95 -16.92 6.11 3.41
C LEU A 95 -18.14 5.17 3.32
N ALA A 96 -19.36 5.66 3.55
CA ALA A 96 -20.54 4.82 3.78
C ALA A 96 -21.68 5.04 2.76
N LYS A 97 -21.37 5.55 1.57
CA LYS A 97 -22.38 5.77 0.53
C LYS A 97 -22.03 5.10 -0.77
#